data_AF-A0A958EYF1-F1
#
_entry.id   AF-A0A958EYF1-F1
#
_cell.length_a   1.000
_cell.length_b   1.000
_cell.length_c   1.000
_cell.angle_alpha   90.00
_cell.angle_beta   90.00
_cell.angle_gamma   90.00
#
_symmetry.space_group_name_H-M   'P 1'
#
loop_
_entity.id
_entity.type
_entity.pdbx_description
1 polymer ?
#
loop_
_entity_poly.entity_id
_entity_poly.type
_entity_poly.pdbx_seq_one_letter_code
_entity_poly.pdbx_strand_id
1 'polypeptide(L)'
;MAKTFIILGSVNMFLTVALGAFGAHGLKSRLPADLMAVYQTAVQYHGMHALGLLLIGIIAHWLGQSGLINWVGWLLVTGIVLFSGSLYT
;
A
#
# COMPACT_ATOMS: atom_id res chain seq x y z
N MET A 1 -3.58 -17.27 -6.37
CA MET A 1 -2.91 -16.07 -5.82
C MET A 1 -3.74 -15.33 -4.77
N ALA A 2 -5.05 -15.61 -4.64
CA ALA A 2 -5.93 -15.03 -3.61
C ALA A 2 -5.28 -14.91 -2.22
N LYS A 3 -4.82 -16.03 -1.63
CA LYS A 3 -4.15 -16.05 -0.32
C LYS A 3 -2.91 -15.14 -0.28
N THR A 4 -2.08 -15.16 -1.33
CA THR A 4 -0.88 -14.33 -1.44
C THR A 4 -1.24 -12.85 -1.41
N PHE A 5 -2.22 -12.42 -2.19
CA PHE A 5 -2.66 -11.02 -2.23
C PHE A 5 -3.30 -10.57 -0.91
N ILE A 6 -4.05 -11.44 -0.24
CA ILE A 6 -4.58 -11.15 1.10
C ILE A 6 -3.44 -10.97 2.11
N ILE A 7 -2.45 -11.87 2.13
CA ILE A 7 -1.30 -11.76 3.05
C ILE A 7 -0.52 -10.48 2.78
N LEU A 8 -0.17 -10.22 1.53
CA LEU A 8 0.55 -9.00 1.15
C LEU A 8 -0.28 -7.75 1.50
N GLY A 9 -1.59 -7.77 1.28
CA GLY A 9 -2.47 -6.64 1.57
C GLY A 9 -2.53 -6.36 3.05
N SER A 10 -2.66 -7.41 3.88
CA SER A 10 -2.67 -7.28 5.34
C SER A 10 -1.35 -6.73 5.89
N VAL A 11 -0.22 -7.23 5.38
CA VAL A 11 1.11 -6.73 5.78
C VAL A 11 1.27 -5.26 5.38
N ASN A 12 0.90 -4.88 4.16
CA ASN A 12 1.01 -3.49 3.72
C ASN A 12 -0.01 -2.56 4.41
N MET A 13 -1.18 -3.06 4.82
CA MET A 13 -2.11 -2.30 5.67
C MET A 13 -1.53 -2.04 7.05
N PHE A 14 -0.89 -3.05 7.66
CA PHE A 14 -0.15 -2.85 8.91
C PHE A 14 0.96 -1.80 8.73
N LEU A 15 1.74 -1.90 7.67
CA LEU A 15 2.80 -0.93 7.37
C LEU A 15 2.25 0.48 7.14
N THR A 16 1.11 0.62 6.47
CA THR A 16 0.45 1.92 6.27
C THR A 16 0.16 2.60 7.60
N VAL A 17 -0.37 1.86 8.58
CA VAL A 17 -0.65 2.40 9.92
C VAL A 17 0.65 2.74 10.66
N ALA A 18 1.64 1.84 10.61
CA ALA A 18 2.93 2.05 11.28
C ALA A 18 3.67 3.29 10.72
N LEU A 19 3.74 3.41 9.39
CA LEU A 19 4.35 4.55 8.71
C LEU A 19 3.55 5.84 8.96
N GLY A 20 2.21 5.80 8.89
CA GLY A 20 1.39 6.97 9.21
C GLY A 20 1.60 7.47 10.64
N ALA A 21 1.66 6.56 11.61
CA ALA A 21 1.95 6.89 13.01
C ALA A 21 3.36 7.48 13.17
N PHE A 22 4.37 6.89 12.51
CA PHE A 22 5.73 7.40 12.50
C PHE A 22 5.83 8.79 11.86
N GLY A 23 5.11 9.03 10.77
CA GLY A 23 4.97 10.35 10.16
C GLY A 23 4.44 11.40 11.14
N ALA A 24 3.33 11.09 11.81
CA ALA A 24 2.64 12.01 12.71
C ALA A 24 3.41 12.32 14.00
N HIS A 25 4.08 11.31 14.59
CA HIS A 25 4.73 11.44 15.91
C HIS A 25 6.25 11.57 15.82
N GLY A 26 6.89 10.88 14.87
CA GLY A 26 8.35 10.83 14.73
C GLY A 26 8.94 11.85 13.76
N LEU A 27 8.24 12.14 12.66
CA LEU A 27 8.74 12.96 11.55
C LEU A 27 8.18 14.39 11.50
N LYS A 28 6.98 14.64 12.04
CA LYS A 28 6.28 15.92 11.91
C LYS A 28 7.10 17.16 12.33
N SER A 29 7.94 17.04 13.35
CA SER A 29 8.82 18.13 13.82
C SER A 29 10.21 18.11 13.19
N ARG A 30 10.52 17.12 12.35
CA ARG A 30 11.84 16.90 11.75
C ARG A 30 11.88 17.21 10.25
N LEU A 31 10.72 17.23 9.59
CA LEU A 31 10.61 17.52 8.16
C LEU A 31 10.00 18.91 7.90
N PRO A 32 10.48 19.62 6.87
CA PRO A 32 9.76 20.72 6.24
C PRO A 32 8.33 20.34 5.85
N ALA A 33 7.42 21.33 5.83
CA ALA A 33 6.00 21.09 5.61
C ALA A 33 5.68 20.49 4.23
N ASP A 34 6.43 20.89 3.20
CA ASP A 34 6.35 20.37 1.83
C ASP A 34 6.76 18.89 1.77
N LEU A 35 7.89 18.52 2.40
CA LEU A 35 8.32 17.12 2.46
C LEU A 35 7.38 16.27 3.33
N MET A 36 6.81 16.87 4.39
CA MET A 36 5.79 16.20 5.20
C MET A 36 4.52 15.93 4.38
N ALA A 37 4.12 16.84 3.50
CA ALA A 37 2.99 16.61 2.59
C ALA A 37 3.28 15.47 1.61
N VAL A 38 4.48 15.42 1.01
CA VAL A 38 4.91 14.32 0.14
C VAL A 38 4.88 12.98 0.88
N TYR A 39 5.42 12.94 2.11
CA TYR A 39 5.38 11.75 2.95
C TYR A 39 3.94 11.27 3.22
N GLN A 40 3.03 12.18 3.52
CA GLN A 40 1.61 11.82 3.73
C GLN A 40 0.96 11.29 2.45
N THR A 41 1.28 11.85 1.28
CA THR A 41 0.86 11.30 -0.02
C THR A 41 1.40 9.89 -0.22
N ALA A 42 2.66 9.63 0.13
CA ALA A 42 3.27 8.31 0.08
C ALA A 42 2.51 7.28 0.92
N VAL A 43 2.21 7.60 2.19
CA VAL A 43 1.42 6.74 3.09
C VAL A 43 0.01 6.54 2.56
N GLN A 44 -0.64 7.59 2.05
CA GLN A 44 -1.99 7.48 1.51
C GLN A 44 -2.04 6.55 0.29
N TYR A 45 -1.09 6.69 -0.64
CA TYR A 45 -1.01 5.85 -1.82
C TYR A 45 -0.69 4.40 -1.44
N HIS A 46 0.23 4.17 -0.50
CA HIS A 46 0.53 2.84 0.03
C HIS A 46 -0.74 2.17 0.56
N GLY A 47 -1.50 2.87 1.41
CA GLY A 47 -2.74 2.38 1.99
C GLY A 47 -3.81 2.02 0.96
N MET A 48 -3.99 2.86 -0.07
CA MET A 48 -4.96 2.59 -1.14
C MET A 48 -4.59 1.34 -1.94
N HIS A 49 -3.32 1.16 -2.29
CA HIS A 49 -2.87 -0.05 -2.99
C HIS A 49 -3.00 -1.29 -2.10
N ALA A 50 -2.67 -1.19 -0.81
CA ALA A 50 -2.79 -2.29 0.15
C ALA A 50 -4.25 -2.74 0.32
N LEU A 51 -5.19 -1.79 0.43
CA LEU A 51 -6.62 -2.06 0.47
C LEU A 51 -7.10 -2.70 -0.84
N GLY A 52 -6.65 -2.17 -1.98
CA GLY A 52 -6.91 -2.79 -3.29
C GLY A 52 -6.44 -4.23 -3.37
N LEU A 53 -5.30 -4.54 -2.74
CA LEU A 53 -4.72 -5.88 -2.71
C LEU A 53 -5.55 -6.87 -1.87
N LEU A 54 -6.10 -6.40 -0.74
CA LEU A 54 -7.07 -7.16 0.04
C LEU A 54 -8.33 -7.44 -0.77
N LEU A 55 -8.89 -6.41 -1.40
CA LEU A 55 -10.12 -6.54 -2.21
C LEU A 55 -9.92 -7.50 -3.38
N ILE A 56 -8.84 -7.38 -4.15
CA ILE A 56 -8.59 -8.28 -5.28
C ILE A 56 -8.32 -9.71 -4.82
N GLY A 57 -7.69 -9.89 -3.66
CA GLY A 57 -7.51 -11.20 -3.03
C GLY A 57 -8.83 -11.86 -2.61
N ILE A 58 -9.75 -11.08 -2.04
CA ILE A 58 -11.11 -11.53 -1.71
C ILE A 58 -11.89 -11.86 -2.98
N ILE A 59 -11.89 -10.97 -3.98
CA ILE A 59 -12.56 -11.20 -5.28
C ILE A 59 -12.04 -12.48 -5.94
N ALA A 60 -10.71 -12.71 -5.92
CA ALA A 60 -10.10 -13.93 -6.45
C ALA A 60 -10.55 -15.20 -5.70
N HIS A 61 -10.88 -15.10 -4.41
CA HIS A 61 -11.39 -16.22 -3.62
C HIS A 61 -12.83 -16.58 -4.02
N TRP A 62 -13.70 -15.59 -4.24
CA TRP A 62 -15.11 -15.80 -4.53
C TRP A 62 -15.40 -16.09 -6.01
N LEU A 63 -14.78 -15.33 -6.93
CA LEU A 63 -15.04 -15.44 -8.37
C LEU A 63 -14.07 -16.39 -9.09
N GLY A 64 -13.11 -16.95 -8.36
CA GLY A 64 -12.05 -17.76 -8.92
C GLY A 64 -10.89 -16.93 -9.48
N GLN A 65 -9.79 -17.62 -9.78
CA GLN A 65 -8.57 -16.98 -10.24
C GLN A 65 -8.59 -16.77 -11.76
N SER A 66 -8.29 -15.55 -12.20
CA SER A 66 -8.04 -15.23 -13.62
C SER A 66 -6.68 -14.55 -13.83
N GLY A 67 -6.19 -14.55 -15.07
CA GLY A 67 -4.97 -13.84 -15.45
C GLY A 67 -5.06 -12.33 -15.20
N LEU A 68 -6.22 -11.71 -15.46
CA LEU A 68 -6.46 -10.29 -15.20
C LEU A 68 -6.41 -9.96 -13.70
N ILE A 69 -7.02 -10.80 -12.85
CA ILE A 69 -6.96 -10.65 -11.39
C ILE A 69 -5.51 -10.73 -10.89
N ASN A 70 -4.71 -11.64 -11.44
CA ASN A 70 -3.28 -11.72 -11.12
C ASN A 70 -2.53 -10.45 -11.52
N TRP A 71 -2.78 -9.95 -12.72
CA TRP A 71 -2.17 -8.71 -13.21
C TRP A 71 -2.51 -7.52 -12.32
N VAL A 72 -3.77 -7.35 -11.96
CA VAL A 72 -4.21 -6.28 -11.04
C VAL A 72 -3.47 -6.38 -9.71
N GLY A 73 -3.42 -7.57 -9.10
CA GLY A 73 -2.70 -7.77 -7.84
C GLY A 73 -1.22 -7.39 -7.93
N TRP A 74 -0.53 -7.81 -8.98
CA TRP A 74 0.89 -7.47 -9.15
C TRP A 74 1.14 -6.00 -9.48
N LEU A 75 0.27 -5.37 -10.28
CA LEU A 75 0.34 -3.93 -10.54
C LEU A 75 0.16 -3.12 -9.25
N LEU A 76 -0.72 -3.57 -8.36
CA LEU A 76 -0.89 -2.92 -7.06
C LEU A 76 0.36 -3.02 -6.18
N VAL A 77 1.00 -4.21 -6.12
CA VAL A 77 2.28 -4.39 -5.41
C VAL A 77 3.37 -3.51 -6.02
N THR A 78 3.47 -3.47 -7.34
CA THR A 78 4.42 -2.62 -8.06
C THR A 78 4.17 -1.14 -7.78
N GLY A 79 2.91 -0.70 -7.68
CA GLY A 79 2.55 0.66 -7.31
C GLY A 79 3.00 1.05 -5.89
N ILE A 80 2.93 0.12 -4.93
CA ILE A 80 3.50 0.34 -3.59
C ILE A 80 5.00 0.58 -3.69
N VAL A 81 5.74 -0.26 -4.41
CA VAL A 81 7.20 -0.17 -4.48
C VAL A 81 7.66 1.06 -5.28
N LEU A 82 7.12 1.28 -6.49
CA LEU A 82 7.61 2.33 -7.38
C LEU A 82 7.05 3.71 -7.05
N PHE A 83 5.76 3.81 -6.70
CA PHE A 83 5.15 5.10 -6.42
C PHE A 83 5.26 5.45 -4.94
N SER A 84 4.78 4.60 -4.03
CA SER A 84 4.86 4.94 -2.61
C SER A 84 6.31 4.92 -2.11
N GLY A 85 7.08 3.92 -2.54
CA GLY A 85 8.50 3.80 -2.21
C GLY A 85 9.35 5.00 -2.63
N SER A 86 9.14 5.55 -3.84
CA SER A 86 9.90 6.73 -4.29
C SER A 86 9.54 8.01 -3.56
N LEU A 87 8.35 8.11 -2.96
CA LEU A 87 7.94 9.27 -2.17
C LEU A 87 8.39 9.19 -0.69
N TYR A 88 8.85 8.02 -0.22
CA TYR A 88 9.40 7.87 1.14
C TYR A 88 10.86 8.30 1.27
N THR A 89 11.56 8.48 0.14
CA THR A 89 12.97 8.90 0.05
C THR A 89 13.07 10.38 -0.25
#